data_AF-A0A2T5JBC4-F1
#
_entry.id   AF-A0A2T5JBC4-F1
#
_cell.length_a   1.000
_cell.length_b   1.000
_cell.length_c   1.000
_cell.angle_alpha   90.00
_cell.angle_beta   90.00
_cell.angle_gamma   90.00
#
_symmetry.space_group_name_H-M   'P 1'
#
loop_
_entity.id
_entity.type
_entity.pdbx_description
1 polymer ?
#
loop_
_entity_poly.entity_id
_entity_poly.type
_entity_poly.pdbx_seq_one_letter_code
_entity_poly.pdbx_strand_id
1 'polypeptide(L)'
;MTSFEVKPNALPQSNEDMTAYLNNLFTPDSKPYAELAYEVQHEFRYGGSPDVRRMVLDRVNYNPATGAGSFRVVLDIDFAFCCEDLRTVKRDQTSEWTFQVDAANASISFSGSPYAEERSTGDEF
;
A
#
# COMPACT_ATOMS: atom_id res chain seq x y z
N MET A 1 5.95 7.80 10.38
CA MET A 1 4.76 7.01 10.02
C MET A 1 3.97 7.79 9.01
N THR A 2 3.81 7.26 7.82
CA THR A 2 3.02 7.88 6.77
C THR A 2 1.59 7.36 6.79
N SER A 3 0.66 8.30 6.67
CA SER A 3 -0.77 8.04 6.79
C SER A 3 -1.55 9.02 5.92
N PHE A 4 -2.69 8.55 5.42
CA PHE A 4 -3.64 9.37 4.66
C PHE A 4 -5.07 8.93 4.96
N GLU A 5 -6.03 9.82 4.75
CA GLU A 5 -7.43 9.59 5.05
C GLU A 5 -8.29 9.71 3.78
N VAL A 6 -9.30 8.86 3.68
CA VAL A 6 -10.34 8.95 2.65
C VAL A 6 -11.73 8.97 3.28
N LYS A 7 -12.69 9.58 2.58
CA LYS A 7 -14.10 9.60 2.98
C LYS A 7 -14.92 8.77 1.99
N PRO A 8 -15.29 7.53 2.34
CA PRO A 8 -16.14 6.72 1.49
C PRO A 8 -17.57 7.26 1.41
N ASN A 9 -18.27 6.97 0.31
CA ASN A 9 -19.71 7.26 0.19
C ASN A 9 -20.56 6.35 1.08
N ALA A 10 -20.09 5.13 1.38
CA ALA A 10 -20.71 4.17 2.28
C ALA A 10 -19.62 3.39 3.02
N LEU A 11 -19.82 3.16 4.32
CA LEU A 11 -18.82 2.46 5.13
C LEU A 11 -18.92 0.95 4.94
N PRO A 12 -17.78 0.25 4.80
CA PRO A 12 -17.78 -1.18 4.60
C PRO A 12 -18.23 -1.95 5.85
N GLN A 13 -19.15 -2.89 5.63
CA GLN A 13 -19.80 -3.66 6.70
C GLN A 13 -19.22 -5.07 6.86
N SER A 14 -18.37 -5.53 5.95
CA SER A 14 -17.84 -6.90 5.91
C SER A 14 -16.49 -6.94 5.19
N ASN A 15 -15.75 -8.03 5.37
CA ASN A 15 -14.43 -8.19 4.72
C ASN A 15 -14.53 -8.16 3.19
N GLU A 16 -15.56 -8.78 2.62
CA GLU A 16 -15.83 -8.78 1.18
C GLU A 16 -16.11 -7.36 0.66
N ASP A 17 -16.92 -6.59 1.39
CA ASP A 17 -17.23 -5.20 1.05
C ASP A 17 -15.98 -4.31 1.13
N MET A 18 -15.18 -4.45 2.20
CA MET A 18 -13.90 -3.75 2.31
C MET A 18 -12.94 -4.13 1.18
N THR A 19 -12.87 -5.41 0.82
CA THR A 19 -12.03 -5.87 -0.30
C THR A 19 -12.47 -5.22 -1.61
N ALA A 20 -13.76 -5.20 -1.91
CA ALA A 20 -14.30 -4.57 -3.11
C ALA A 20 -14.05 -3.05 -3.10
N TYR A 21 -14.27 -2.40 -1.96
CA TYR A 21 -14.03 -0.98 -1.76
C TYR A 21 -12.57 -0.61 -2.01
N LEU A 22 -11.61 -1.32 -1.41
CA LEU A 22 -10.19 -1.03 -1.58
C LEU A 22 -9.73 -1.25 -3.02
N ASN A 23 -10.20 -2.31 -3.69
CA ASN A 23 -9.90 -2.53 -5.11
C ASN A 23 -10.45 -1.42 -6.02
N ASN A 24 -11.59 -0.84 -5.68
CA ASN A 24 -12.13 0.32 -6.40
C ASN A 24 -11.39 1.62 -6.06
N LEU A 25 -11.06 1.83 -4.78
CA LEU A 25 -10.36 3.01 -4.29
C LEU A 25 -8.97 3.13 -4.92
N PHE A 26 -8.22 2.03 -4.97
CA PHE A 26 -6.88 1.94 -5.51
C PHE A 26 -6.88 1.43 -6.96
N THR A 27 -7.79 1.95 -7.78
CA THR A 27 -7.74 1.76 -9.24
C THR A 27 -6.60 2.61 -9.82
N PRO A 28 -5.84 2.14 -10.83
CA PRO A 28 -4.87 2.99 -11.54
C PRO A 28 -5.51 4.32 -11.98
N ASP A 29 -4.72 5.39 -11.95
CA ASP A 29 -5.12 6.79 -12.19
C ASP A 29 -6.00 7.44 -11.11
N SER A 30 -6.38 6.72 -10.04
CA SER A 30 -7.05 7.34 -8.91
C SER A 30 -6.07 8.15 -8.05
N LYS A 31 -6.55 9.23 -7.43
CA LYS A 31 -5.73 10.01 -6.48
C LYS A 31 -5.22 9.13 -5.31
N PRO A 32 -6.06 8.29 -4.65
CA PRO A 32 -5.58 7.39 -3.60
C PRO A 32 -4.52 6.39 -4.08
N TYR A 33 -4.62 5.91 -5.32
CA TYR A 33 -3.59 5.06 -5.92
C TYR A 33 -2.25 5.79 -6.04
N ALA A 34 -2.26 7.03 -6.55
CA ALA A 34 -1.05 7.84 -6.67
C ALA A 34 -0.43 8.16 -5.30
N GLU A 35 -1.26 8.44 -4.28
CA GLU A 35 -0.79 8.66 -2.91
C GLU A 35 -0.15 7.40 -2.32
N LEU A 36 -0.82 6.24 -2.43
CA LEU A 36 -0.25 4.96 -1.98
C LEU A 36 1.04 4.61 -2.73
N ALA A 37 1.08 4.81 -4.05
CA ALA A 37 2.27 4.55 -4.85
C ALA A 37 3.44 5.46 -4.48
N TYR A 38 3.18 6.74 -4.19
CA TYR A 38 4.20 7.68 -3.71
C TYR A 38 4.79 7.21 -2.37
N GLU A 39 3.92 6.83 -1.44
CA GLU A 39 4.33 6.37 -0.12
C GLU A 39 5.16 5.10 -0.17
N VAL A 40 4.75 4.14 -1.01
CA VAL A 40 5.51 2.92 -1.23
C VAL A 40 6.84 3.21 -1.94
N GLN A 41 6.90 4.09 -2.94
CA GLN A 41 8.19 4.50 -3.53
C GLN A 41 9.15 5.08 -2.48
N HIS A 42 8.61 5.87 -1.56
CA HIS A 42 9.41 6.44 -0.48
C HIS A 42 9.96 5.37 0.48
N GLU A 43 9.21 4.29 0.74
CA GLU A 43 9.67 3.12 1.49
C GLU A 43 10.87 2.44 0.82
N PHE A 44 10.86 2.29 -0.51
CA PHE A 44 11.92 1.62 -1.28
C PHE A 44 13.08 2.54 -1.72
N ARG A 45 13.09 3.82 -1.34
CA ARG A 45 14.07 4.83 -1.81
C ARG A 45 15.55 4.48 -1.58
N TYR A 46 15.86 3.61 -0.61
CA TYR A 46 17.25 3.20 -0.35
C TYR A 46 17.83 2.30 -1.45
N GLY A 47 16.98 1.73 -2.31
CA GLY A 47 17.39 0.90 -3.44
C GLY A 47 17.76 1.67 -4.72
N GLY A 48 17.70 3.01 -4.73
CA GLY A 48 17.95 3.85 -5.92
C GLY A 48 16.83 4.87 -6.13
N SER A 49 16.52 5.19 -7.38
CA SER A 49 15.31 5.96 -7.73
C SER A 49 14.18 4.99 -8.08
N PRO A 50 13.30 4.61 -7.13
CA PRO A 50 12.22 3.67 -7.38
C PRO A 50 11.10 4.30 -8.21
N ASP A 51 10.57 3.54 -9.16
CA ASP A 51 9.42 3.87 -10.00
C ASP A 51 8.43 2.70 -9.94
N VAL A 52 7.24 2.94 -9.37
CA VAL A 52 6.20 1.90 -9.25
C VAL A 52 5.53 1.69 -10.59
N ARG A 53 5.65 0.49 -11.15
CA ARG A 53 5.06 0.11 -12.45
C ARG A 53 3.66 -0.44 -12.31
N ARG A 54 3.45 -1.20 -11.25
CA ARG A 54 2.21 -1.91 -10.99
C ARG A 54 2.04 -2.05 -9.49
N MET A 55 0.78 -1.97 -9.08
CA MET A 55 0.36 -2.21 -7.72
C MET A 55 -0.93 -3.02 -7.75
N VAL A 56 -0.99 -4.07 -6.93
CA VAL A 56 -2.20 -4.84 -6.67
C VAL A 56 -2.36 -5.04 -5.17
N LEU A 57 -3.61 -5.12 -4.72
CA LEU A 57 -3.92 -5.42 -3.33
C LEU A 57 -4.12 -6.92 -3.16
N ASP A 58 -3.67 -7.42 -2.01
CA ASP A 58 -3.78 -8.81 -1.62
C ASP A 58 -3.99 -8.91 -0.11
N ARG A 59 -4.51 -10.07 0.36
CA ARG A 59 -4.70 -10.36 1.80
C ARG A 59 -5.41 -9.24 2.58
N VAL A 60 -6.52 -8.73 2.03
CA VAL A 60 -7.38 -7.78 2.76
C VAL A 60 -8.03 -8.52 3.93
N ASN A 61 -7.79 -8.01 5.13
CA ASN A 61 -8.39 -8.49 6.37
C ASN A 61 -9.03 -7.33 7.12
N TYR A 62 -10.33 -7.44 7.40
CA TYR A 62 -11.12 -6.42 8.07
C TYR A 62 -11.93 -7.02 9.21
N ASN A 63 -11.83 -6.41 10.38
CA ASN A 63 -12.67 -6.71 11.53
C ASN A 63 -13.75 -5.63 11.69
N PRO A 64 -15.01 -5.90 11.29
CA PRO A 64 -16.09 -4.91 11.38
C PRO A 64 -16.45 -4.55 12.83
N ALA A 65 -16.12 -5.41 13.81
CA ALA A 65 -16.41 -5.13 15.22
C ALA A 65 -15.48 -4.03 15.80
N THR A 66 -14.25 -3.93 15.29
CA THR A 66 -13.27 -2.93 15.76
C THR A 66 -13.03 -1.82 14.74
N GLY A 67 -13.51 -1.96 13.50
CA GLY A 67 -13.21 -1.06 12.40
C GLY A 67 -11.76 -1.16 11.90
N ALA A 68 -10.95 -2.07 12.46
CA ALA A 68 -9.54 -2.19 12.13
C ALA A 68 -9.31 -3.24 11.04
N GLY A 69 -8.28 -3.04 10.23
CA GLY A 69 -7.86 -4.03 9.26
C GLY A 69 -6.49 -3.80 8.67
N SER A 70 -6.10 -4.69 7.76
CA SER A 70 -4.84 -4.64 7.04
C SER A 70 -4.98 -5.15 5.62
N PHE A 71 -4.05 -4.76 4.76
CA PHE A 71 -3.89 -5.31 3.43
C PHE A 71 -2.41 -5.33 3.05
N ARG A 72 -2.08 -6.23 2.14
CA ARG A 72 -0.76 -6.30 1.50
C ARG A 72 -0.85 -5.64 0.14
N VAL A 73 0.10 -4.78 -0.14
CA VAL A 73 0.36 -4.24 -1.46
C VAL A 73 1.42 -5.12 -2.10
N VAL A 74 1.16 -5.66 -3.29
CA VAL A 74 2.17 -6.35 -4.13
C VAL A 74 2.47 -5.44 -5.32
N LEU A 75 3.75 -5.18 -5.57
CA LEU A 75 4.17 -4.20 -6.55
C LEU A 75 5.43 -4.60 -7.33
N ASP A 76 5.50 -4.07 -8.54
CA ASP A 76 6.67 -4.13 -9.40
C ASP A 76 7.35 -2.75 -9.38
N ILE A 77 8.65 -2.72 -9.08
CA ILE A 77 9.45 -1.49 -8.95
C ILE A 77 10.64 -1.53 -9.90
N ASP A 78 10.82 -0.45 -10.65
CA ASP A 78 12.04 -0.16 -11.38
C ASP A 78 12.98 0.68 -10.51
N PHE A 79 14.24 0.29 -10.40
CA PHE A 79 15.28 1.11 -9.76
C PHE A 79 16.24 1.66 -10.82
N ALA A 80 16.39 2.98 -10.86
CA ALA A 80 17.40 3.65 -11.66
C ALA A 80 18.56 4.16 -10.78
N PHE A 81 19.80 4.00 -11.26
CA PHE A 81 21.02 4.48 -10.60
C PHE A 81 21.69 5.55 -11.46
N CYS A 82 22.10 6.66 -10.85
CA CYS A 82 22.41 7.92 -11.54
C CYS A 82 23.67 7.92 -12.46
N CYS A 83 24.40 6.80 -12.57
CA CYS A 83 25.66 6.75 -13.34
C CYS A 83 25.72 5.65 -14.41
N GLU A 84 24.74 4.73 -14.46
CA GLU A 84 24.66 3.68 -15.48
C GLU A 84 23.20 3.57 -15.93
N ASP A 85 22.96 3.33 -17.22
CA ASP A 85 21.62 3.03 -17.79
C ASP A 85 21.02 1.71 -17.27
N LEU A 86 21.55 1.20 -16.15
CA LEU A 86 21.11 0.01 -15.47
C LEU A 86 19.79 0.30 -14.76
N ARG A 87 18.71 -0.21 -15.37
CA ARG A 87 17.42 -0.39 -14.72
C ARG A 87 17.34 -1.78 -14.14
N THR A 88 17.15 -1.86 -12.83
CA THR A 88 16.89 -3.14 -12.17
C THR A 88 15.41 -3.21 -11.83
N VAL A 89 14.71 -4.17 -12.44
CA VAL A 89 13.30 -4.46 -12.11
C VAL A 89 13.27 -5.43 -10.94
N LYS A 90 12.66 -5.03 -9.83
CA LYS A 90 12.27 -5.95 -8.76
C LYS A 90 10.77 -6.20 -8.85
N ARG A 91 10.39 -7.46 -9.04
CA ARG A 91 9.00 -7.90 -9.10
C ARG A 91 8.52 -8.40 -7.76
N ASP A 92 7.19 -8.43 -7.59
CA ASP A 92 6.52 -9.03 -6.44
C ASP A 92 7.01 -8.51 -5.08
N GLN A 93 7.47 -7.26 -5.04
CA GLN A 93 7.81 -6.59 -3.77
C GLN A 93 6.53 -6.38 -2.98
N THR A 94 6.62 -6.42 -1.66
CA THR A 94 5.42 -6.31 -0.81
C THR A 94 5.56 -5.22 0.24
N SER A 95 4.52 -4.42 0.40
CA SER A 95 4.39 -3.44 1.48
C SER A 95 3.13 -3.75 2.29
N GLU A 96 3.21 -3.69 3.62
CA GLU A 96 2.08 -4.01 4.51
C GLU A 96 1.45 -2.74 5.06
N TRP A 97 0.13 -2.65 4.93
CA TRP A 97 -0.63 -1.47 5.32
C TRP A 97 -1.74 -1.86 6.28
N THR A 98 -2.00 -0.96 7.21
CA THR A 98 -3.10 -1.05 8.17
C THR A 98 -4.09 0.07 7.89
N PHE A 99 -5.35 -0.16 8.25
CA PHE A 99 -6.37 0.86 8.18
C PHE A 99 -7.31 0.81 9.38
N GLN A 100 -7.90 1.96 9.67
CA GLN A 100 -8.90 2.13 10.71
C GLN A 100 -10.10 2.86 10.11
N VAL A 101 -11.28 2.27 10.26
CA VAL A 101 -12.57 2.87 9.90
C VAL A 101 -13.07 3.66 11.11
N ASP A 102 -13.26 4.95 10.92
CA ASP A 102 -13.94 5.81 11.88
C ASP A 102 -15.39 6.04 11.43
N ALA A 103 -16.30 5.32 12.10
CA ALA A 103 -17.72 5.35 11.76
C ALA A 103 -18.40 6.69 12.13
N ALA A 104 -17.85 7.42 13.10
CA ALA A 104 -18.42 8.70 13.55
C ALA A 104 -18.22 9.81 12.51
N ASN A 105 -17.05 9.84 11.87
CA ASN A 105 -16.65 10.84 10.87
C ASN A 105 -16.79 10.32 9.44
N ALA A 106 -17.25 9.08 9.25
CA ALA A 106 -17.35 8.40 7.97
C ALA A 106 -16.03 8.49 7.18
N SER A 107 -14.94 8.06 7.81
CA SER A 107 -13.59 8.15 7.25
C SER A 107 -12.81 6.86 7.44
N ILE A 108 -11.81 6.63 6.59
CA ILE A 108 -10.89 5.50 6.69
C ILE A 108 -9.48 6.08 6.66
N SER A 109 -8.73 5.84 7.74
CA SER A 109 -7.34 6.25 7.86
C SER A 109 -6.43 5.07 7.51
N PHE A 110 -5.50 5.28 6.59
CA PHE A 110 -4.49 4.30 6.19
C PHE A 110 -3.16 4.63 6.84
N SER A 111 -2.39 3.61 7.19
CA SER A 111 -1.05 3.79 7.77
C SER A 111 -0.13 2.67 7.32
N GLY A 112 1.05 3.04 6.84
CA GLY A 112 2.13 2.09 6.55
C GLY A 112 2.55 1.37 7.83
N SER A 113 2.77 0.05 7.75
CA SER A 113 3.12 -0.73 8.93
C SER A 113 4.50 -0.35 9.46
N PRO A 114 4.70 -0.22 10.79
CA PRO A 114 6.04 -0.05 11.37
C PRO A 114 6.95 -1.27 11.16
N TYR A 115 6.38 -2.41 10.76
CA TYR A 115 7.11 -3.67 10.52
C TYR A 115 7.82 -3.73 9.16
N ALA A 116 7.65 -2.73 8.29
CA ALA A 116 8.36 -2.68 7.00
C ALA A 116 9.90 -2.59 7.19
N GLU A 117 10.35 -2.03 8.32
CA GLU A 117 11.78 -1.91 8.64
C GLU A 117 12.45 -3.26 8.94
N GLU A 118 11.70 -4.32 9.28
CA GLU A 118 12.26 -5.66 9.56
C GLU A 118 12.40 -6.56 8.33
N ARG A 119 11.97 -6.11 7.13
CA ARG A 119 12.20 -6.88 5.89
C ARG A 119 13.48 -6.51 5.13
N SER A 120 14.40 -5.81 5.79
CA SER A 120 15.78 -5.74 5.32
C SER A 120 16.48 -7.07 5.62
N THR A 121 16.91 -7.76 4.56
CA THR A 121 17.81 -8.92 4.57
C THR A 121 17.17 -10.25 4.97
N GLY A 122 16.68 -10.97 3.97
CA GLY A 122 16.23 -12.35 4.15
C GLY A 122 16.08 -13.13 2.85
N ASP A 123 17.03 -13.01 1.93
CA ASP A 123 17.40 -14.07 0.96
C ASP A 123 18.71 -13.66 0.25
N GLU A 124 19.84 -13.92 0.91
CA GLU A 124 21.15 -13.99 0.23
C GLU A 124 21.45 -15.48 0.05
N PHE A 125 21.45 -15.93 -1.20
CA PHE A 125 21.90 -17.26 -1.64
C PHE A 125 23.43 -17.38 -1.61
#